data_AF-A0A8S2RTV0-F1
#
_entry.id   AF-A0A8S2RTV0-F1
#
_cell.length_a   1.000
_cell.length_b   1.000
_cell.length_c   1.000
_cell.angle_alpha   90.00
_cell.angle_beta   90.00
_cell.angle_gamma   90.00
#
_symmetry.space_group_name_H-M   'P 1'
#
loop_
_entity.id
_entity.type
_entity.pdbx_description
1 polymer ?
#
loop_
_entity_poly.entity_id
_entity_poly.type
_entity_poly.pdbx_seq_one_letter_code
_entity_poly.pdbx_strand_id
1 'polypeptide(L)'
;TKKIVIYTPTDDAKKCWISYAGNNEIEYAVVFAKWAQTNANNDSKQASVNTSIGKLFLTPHVVATVVKIRNNGTVLPGVRIEECYTRSDFRSNSFGTLTFTEFSAEPESLLNRYCSLDTTTGTL
;
A
#
# COMPACT_ATOMS: atom_id res chain seq x y z
N THR A 1 9.04 -16.38 6.51
CA THR A 1 8.78 -15.07 7.15
C THR A 1 7.41 -14.60 6.73
N LYS A 2 6.58 -14.11 7.66
CA LYS A 2 5.27 -13.54 7.31
C LYS A 2 5.49 -12.29 6.43
N LYS A 3 4.66 -12.11 5.41
CA LYS A 3 4.70 -10.94 4.53
C LYS A 3 3.61 -9.96 4.91
N ILE A 4 3.83 -8.68 4.60
CA ILE A 4 2.77 -7.68 4.57
C ILE A 4 2.12 -7.75 3.19
N VAL A 5 0.80 -7.86 3.12
CA VAL A 5 0.06 -7.80 1.86
C VAL A 5 -0.59 -6.43 1.74
N ILE A 6 -0.27 -5.71 0.67
CA ILE A 6 -0.88 -4.42 0.33
C ILE A 6 -1.94 -4.66 -0.74
N TYR A 7 -3.14 -4.12 -0.50
CA TYR A 7 -4.28 -4.33 -1.35
C TYR A 7 -5.11 -3.06 -1.51
N THR A 8 -5.55 -2.80 -2.73
CA THR A 8 -6.49 -1.74 -3.08
C THR A 8 -7.88 -2.36 -3.30
N PRO A 9 -8.81 -2.24 -2.34
CA PRO A 9 -10.07 -3.00 -2.36
C PRO A 9 -11.11 -2.49 -3.36
N THR A 10 -11.05 -1.21 -3.72
CA THR A 10 -11.98 -0.56 -4.65
C THR A 10 -11.23 0.49 -5.47
N ASP A 11 -11.81 0.88 -6.60
CA ASP A 11 -11.26 1.95 -7.43
C ASP A 11 -11.14 3.28 -6.69
N ASP A 12 -12.04 3.56 -5.74
CA ASP A 12 -11.99 4.77 -4.90
C ASP A 12 -10.80 4.77 -3.92
N ALA A 13 -10.26 3.59 -3.59
CA ALA A 13 -9.11 3.44 -2.71
C ALA A 13 -7.76 3.53 -3.44
N LYS A 14 -7.77 3.66 -4.78
CA LYS A 14 -6.55 3.83 -5.57
C LYS A 14 -5.83 5.09 -5.10
N LYS A 15 -4.49 5.04 -5.06
CA LYS A 15 -3.73 6.26 -4.81
C LYS A 15 -3.78 7.12 -6.06
N CYS A 16 -3.89 8.44 -5.90
CA CYS A 16 -3.94 9.39 -7.00
C CYS A 16 -2.95 10.52 -6.76
N TRP A 17 -2.61 11.24 -7.82
CA TRP A 17 -1.70 12.38 -7.78
C TRP A 17 -0.30 12.02 -7.24
N ILE A 18 0.15 10.80 -7.53
CA ILE A 18 1.50 10.37 -7.17
C ILE A 18 2.46 10.98 -8.18
N SER A 19 3.17 12.03 -7.75
CA SER A 19 4.16 12.73 -8.60
C SER A 19 5.18 11.74 -9.14
N TYR A 20 5.52 11.87 -10.42
CA TYR A 20 6.52 11.04 -11.13
C TYR A 20 6.16 9.56 -11.27
N ALA A 21 4.98 9.13 -10.78
CA ALA A 21 4.54 7.76 -10.99
C ALA A 21 4.14 7.52 -12.45
N GLY A 22 3.64 8.52 -13.18
CA GLY A 22 3.15 8.32 -14.55
C GLY A 22 4.25 8.19 -15.62
N ASN A 23 5.45 8.75 -15.41
CA ASN A 23 6.55 8.80 -16.38
C ASN A 23 7.69 7.82 -16.10
N ASN A 24 7.47 6.80 -15.26
CA ASN A 24 8.47 5.77 -14.92
C ASN A 24 9.74 6.27 -14.20
N GLU A 25 9.73 7.48 -13.62
CA GLU A 25 10.91 8.06 -12.96
C GLU A 25 11.13 7.58 -11.53
N ILE A 26 10.13 6.91 -10.91
CA ILE A 26 10.24 6.39 -9.55
C ILE A 26 10.14 4.86 -9.50
N GLU A 27 11.05 4.25 -8.72
CA GLU A 27 11.05 2.82 -8.44
C GLU A 27 10.43 2.46 -7.10
N TYR A 28 10.42 3.39 -6.15
CA TYR A 28 9.92 3.19 -4.80
C TYR A 28 8.82 4.19 -4.47
N ALA A 29 7.90 3.78 -3.61
CA ALA A 29 6.88 4.65 -3.04
C ALA A 29 6.73 4.40 -1.53
N VAL A 30 6.46 5.46 -0.79
CA VAL A 30 5.94 5.34 0.58
C VAL A 30 4.43 5.25 0.50
N VAL A 31 3.87 4.11 0.89
CA VAL A 31 2.44 3.84 0.82
C VAL A 31 1.82 3.95 2.20
N PHE A 32 0.84 4.84 2.32
CA PHE A 32 0.00 4.92 3.50
C PHE A 32 -1.22 4.01 3.36
N ALA A 33 -1.41 3.08 4.29
CA ALA A 33 -2.52 2.12 4.26
C ALA A 33 -3.08 1.88 5.66
N LYS A 34 -4.36 1.49 5.73
CA LYS A 34 -4.95 0.95 6.96
C LYS A 34 -4.34 -0.41 7.25
N TRP A 35 -3.94 -0.63 8.49
CA TRP A 35 -3.46 -1.95 8.90
C TRP A 35 -4.63 -2.89 9.19
N ALA A 36 -4.56 -4.10 8.66
CA ALA A 36 -5.53 -5.17 8.90
C ALA A 36 -4.82 -6.38 9.51
N GLN A 37 -5.45 -7.04 10.47
CA GLN A 37 -4.88 -8.17 11.20
C GLN A 37 -5.91 -9.28 11.42
N THR A 38 -5.47 -10.49 11.73
CA THR A 38 -6.36 -11.65 11.90
C THR A 38 -7.16 -11.62 13.19
N ASN A 39 -6.64 -10.95 14.23
CA ASN A 39 -7.27 -10.88 15.54
C ASN A 39 -8.09 -9.59 15.65
N ALA A 40 -9.38 -9.72 15.96
CA ALA A 40 -10.20 -8.56 16.28
C ALA A 40 -9.66 -7.88 17.55
N ASN A 41 -9.73 -6.56 17.56
CA ASN A 41 -9.63 -5.80 18.80
C ASN A 41 -10.98 -5.89 19.52
N ASN A 42 -11.02 -5.66 20.84
CA ASN A 42 -12.25 -5.69 21.65
C ASN A 42 -13.25 -4.55 21.32
N ASP A 43 -13.19 -3.98 20.12
CA ASP A 43 -14.08 -2.94 19.65
C ASP A 43 -15.23 -3.54 18.83
N SER A 44 -16.44 -3.45 19.38
CA SER A 44 -17.70 -3.88 18.75
C SER A 44 -17.99 -3.26 17.37
N LYS A 45 -17.30 -2.17 16.99
CA LYS A 45 -17.49 -1.48 15.70
C LYS A 45 -16.33 -1.69 14.72
N GLN A 46 -15.43 -2.63 14.98
CA GLN A 46 -14.28 -2.85 14.11
C GLN A 46 -14.71 -3.34 12.73
N ALA A 47 -14.36 -2.58 11.69
CA ALA A 47 -14.59 -2.96 10.32
C ALA A 47 -13.73 -4.17 9.94
N SER A 48 -14.25 -5.05 9.08
CA SER A 48 -13.52 -6.22 8.58
C SER A 48 -13.55 -6.29 7.07
N VAL A 49 -12.49 -6.84 6.48
CA VAL A 49 -12.37 -7.09 5.04
C VAL A 49 -12.19 -8.58 4.81
N ASN A 50 -12.86 -9.12 3.79
CA ASN A 50 -12.61 -10.49 3.35
C ASN A 50 -11.52 -10.47 2.29
N THR A 51 -10.49 -11.29 2.46
CA THR A 51 -9.36 -11.43 1.55
C THR A 51 -9.18 -12.89 1.15
N SER A 52 -8.30 -13.17 0.18
CA SER A 52 -7.94 -14.53 -0.20
C SER A 52 -7.37 -15.36 0.97
N ILE A 53 -6.79 -14.69 1.97
CA ILE A 53 -6.22 -15.32 3.18
C ILE A 53 -7.20 -15.37 4.36
N GLY A 54 -8.45 -14.94 4.17
CA GLY A 54 -9.51 -14.96 5.18
C GLY A 54 -10.00 -13.58 5.59
N LYS A 55 -10.80 -13.55 6.67
CA LYS A 55 -11.36 -12.32 7.24
C LYS A 55 -10.30 -11.61 8.07
N LEU A 56 -10.00 -10.35 7.72
CA LEU A 56 -9.09 -9.48 8.45
C LEU A 56 -9.87 -8.33 9.08
N PHE A 57 -9.39 -7.84 10.21
CA PHE A 57 -10.00 -6.74 10.96
C PHE A 57 -9.15 -5.48 10.81
N LEU A 58 -9.77 -4.39 10.35
CA LEU A 58 -9.11 -3.11 10.18
C LEU A 58 -8.84 -2.47 11.54
N THR A 59 -7.62 -2.02 11.73
CA THR A 59 -7.23 -1.25 12.91
C THR A 59 -7.50 0.26 12.69
N PRO A 60 -7.57 1.07 13.76
CA PRO A 60 -7.65 2.52 13.59
C PRO A 60 -6.37 3.10 12.94
N HIS A 61 -5.25 2.38 12.98
CA HIS A 61 -3.95 2.86 12.54
C HIS A 61 -3.83 2.95 11.02
N VAL A 62 -3.22 4.04 10.57
CA VAL A 62 -2.64 4.18 9.23
C VAL A 62 -1.14 4.02 9.39
N VAL A 63 -0.56 3.11 8.62
CA VAL A 63 0.89 2.86 8.61
C VAL A 63 1.51 3.32 7.30
N ALA A 64 2.82 3.54 7.34
CA ALA A 64 3.62 3.86 6.18
C ALA A 64 4.58 2.70 5.85
N THR A 65 4.57 2.27 4.59
CA THR A 65 5.39 1.16 4.10
C THR A 65 6.17 1.59 2.87
N VAL A 66 7.49 1.36 2.85
CA VAL A 66 8.34 1.62 1.68
C VAL A 66 8.29 0.43 0.73
N VAL A 67 7.67 0.60 -0.43
CA VAL A 67 7.54 -0.47 -1.41
C VAL A 67 8.28 -0.16 -2.69
N LYS A 68 8.95 -1.18 -3.24
CA LYS A 68 9.44 -1.15 -4.61
C LYS A 68 8.26 -1.41 -5.54
N ILE A 69 7.97 -0.48 -6.43
CA ILE A 69 6.84 -0.54 -7.39
C ILE A 69 7.32 -0.79 -8.82
N ARG A 70 8.59 -0.51 -9.11
CA ARG A 70 9.25 -0.85 -10.37
C ARG A 70 10.63 -1.45 -10.16
N ASN A 71 11.11 -2.18 -11.14
CA ASN A 71 12.50 -2.59 -11.26
C ASN A 71 13.02 -2.21 -12.64
N ASN A 72 13.96 -1.28 -12.72
CA ASN A 72 14.52 -0.74 -13.96
C ASN A 72 13.42 -0.26 -14.92
N GLY A 73 12.50 0.57 -14.42
CA GLY A 73 11.37 1.10 -15.18
C GLY A 73 10.20 0.14 -15.41
N THR A 74 10.35 -1.16 -15.11
CA THR A 74 9.29 -2.17 -15.28
C THR A 74 8.45 -2.30 -14.03
N VAL A 75 7.12 -2.16 -14.14
CA VAL A 75 6.19 -2.30 -13.00
C VAL A 75 6.20 -3.72 -12.45
N LEU A 76 6.30 -3.86 -11.13
CA LEU A 76 6.36 -5.17 -10.48
C LEU A 76 4.99 -5.89 -10.49
N PRO A 77 4.95 -7.24 -10.48
CA PRO A 77 3.71 -7.99 -10.35
C PRO A 77 2.90 -7.56 -9.12
N GLY A 78 1.59 -7.46 -9.29
CA GLY A 78 0.69 -7.00 -8.23
C GLY A 78 0.59 -5.48 -8.09
N VAL A 79 1.34 -4.72 -8.90
CA VAL A 79 1.27 -3.26 -8.96
C VAL A 79 0.70 -2.83 -10.32
N ARG A 80 -0.23 -1.88 -10.32
CA ARG A 80 -0.70 -1.19 -11.52
C ARG A 80 -0.48 0.30 -11.35
N ILE A 81 0.09 0.92 -12.37
CA ILE A 81 0.36 2.36 -12.42
C ILE A 81 -0.21 2.88 -13.73
N GLU A 82 -0.98 3.96 -13.64
CA GLU A 82 -1.56 4.63 -14.80
C GLU A 82 -1.23 6.10 -14.73
N GLU A 83 -0.92 6.72 -15.86
CA GLU A 83 -0.84 8.17 -15.93
C GLU A 83 -2.24 8.76 -15.76
N CYS A 84 -2.43 9.68 -14.80
CA CYS A 84 -3.74 10.23 -14.49
C CYS A 84 -3.91 11.67 -14.95
N TYR A 85 -2.83 12.45 -15.01
CA TYR A 85 -2.87 13.84 -15.47
C TYR A 85 -1.47 14.43 -15.67
N THR A 86 -1.25 15.16 -16.75
CA THR A 86 -0.13 16.10 -16.89
C THR A 86 -0.70 17.51 -16.71
N ARG A 87 -0.40 18.18 -15.58
CA ARG A 87 -0.84 19.58 -15.45
C ARG A 87 0.05 20.48 -16.30
N SER A 88 -0.55 21.45 -16.99
CA SER A 88 0.15 22.37 -17.89
C SER A 88 1.16 23.30 -17.19
N ASP A 89 0.99 23.51 -15.88
CA ASP A 89 1.88 24.24 -14.98
C ASP A 89 2.99 23.36 -14.37
N PHE A 90 2.87 22.04 -14.43
CA PHE A 90 3.87 21.06 -13.95
C PHE A 90 4.39 20.20 -15.10
N ARG A 91 4.90 20.85 -16.16
CA ARG A 91 5.27 20.20 -17.44
C ARG A 91 6.29 19.05 -17.33
N SER A 92 7.01 18.94 -16.22
CA SER A 92 7.96 17.86 -15.96
C SER A 92 7.41 16.70 -15.11
N ASN A 93 6.22 16.85 -14.49
CA ASN A 93 5.71 15.86 -13.53
C ASN A 93 4.49 15.15 -14.14
N SER A 94 4.70 13.91 -14.59
CA SER A 94 3.59 13.03 -14.92
C SER A 94 3.05 12.40 -13.63
N PHE A 95 1.85 12.80 -13.23
CA PHE A 95 1.18 12.22 -12.07
C PHE A 95 0.57 10.87 -12.43
N GLY A 96 0.71 9.91 -11.53
CA GLY A 96 0.12 8.59 -11.70
C GLY A 96 -0.91 8.22 -10.64
N THR A 97 -1.72 7.23 -10.97
CA THR A 97 -2.43 6.40 -9.99
C THR A 97 -1.57 5.19 -9.58
N LEU A 98 -1.84 4.64 -8.41
CA LEU A 98 -1.20 3.42 -7.93
C LEU A 98 -2.24 2.50 -7.30
N THR A 99 -2.31 1.27 -7.80
CA THR A 99 -3.24 0.22 -7.38
C THR A 99 -2.46 -1.05 -7.07
N PHE A 100 -2.83 -1.75 -6.00
CA PHE A 100 -2.21 -3.00 -5.58
C PHE A 100 -3.19 -4.17 -5.61
N THR A 101 -2.85 -5.24 -6.32
CA THR A 101 -3.59 -6.52 -6.34
C THR A 101 -2.79 -7.55 -5.54
N GLU A 102 -2.89 -7.46 -4.21
CA GLU A 102 -2.21 -8.33 -3.24
C GLU A 102 -0.68 -8.31 -3.34
N PHE A 103 -0.10 -7.10 -3.38
CA PHE A 103 1.34 -6.92 -3.44
C PHE A 103 2.01 -7.32 -2.13
N SER A 104 2.99 -8.23 -2.19
CA SER A 104 3.71 -8.72 -1.02
C SER A 104 4.95 -7.86 -0.75
N ALA A 105 5.04 -7.34 0.48
CA ALA A 105 6.19 -6.61 0.99
C ALA A 105 6.79 -7.32 2.21
N GLU A 106 8.10 -7.15 2.41
CA GLU A 106 8.78 -7.67 3.59
C GLU A 106 8.39 -6.88 4.85
N PRO A 107 8.33 -7.49 6.05
CA PRO A 107 8.06 -6.77 7.30
C PRO A 107 8.93 -5.52 7.52
N GLU A 108 10.19 -5.58 7.09
CA GLU A 108 11.18 -4.50 7.22
C GLU A 108 10.86 -3.28 6.35
N SER A 109 9.92 -3.41 5.40
CA SER A 109 9.39 -2.27 4.64
C SER A 109 8.52 -1.32 5.48
N LEU A 110 8.03 -1.76 6.64
CA LEU A 110 7.25 -0.93 7.56
C LEU A 110 8.16 0.11 8.22
N LEU A 111 7.76 1.38 8.14
CA LEU A 111 8.44 2.46 8.86
C LEU A 111 8.07 2.40 10.34
N ASN A 112 8.93 1.79 11.14
CA ASN A 112 8.62 1.32 12.50
C ASN A 112 9.18 2.19 13.64
N ARG A 113 9.50 3.46 13.38
CA ARG A 113 10.06 4.36 14.40
C ARG A 113 9.12 4.58 15.60
N TYR A 114 7.81 4.55 15.35
CA TYR A 114 6.77 4.86 16.35
C TYR A 114 5.72 3.75 16.55
N CYS A 115 5.79 2.69 15.74
CA CYS A 115 4.96 1.49 15.87
C CYS A 115 5.80 0.28 15.46
N SER A 116 5.57 -0.89 16.07
CA SER A 116 6.40 -2.07 15.81
C SER A 116 5.53 -3.26 15.47
N LEU A 117 5.79 -3.89 14.32
CA LEU A 117 5.10 -5.11 13.94
C LEU A 117 5.62 -6.30 14.73
N ASP A 118 4.77 -6.93 15.52
CA ASP A 118 5.01 -8.29 16.00
C ASP A 118 4.72 -9.27 14.85
N THR A 119 5.79 -9.79 14.25
CA THR A 119 5.70 -10.74 13.13
C THR A 119 5.15 -12.11 13.54
N THR A 120 5.10 -12.43 14.84
CA THR A 120 4.55 -13.68 15.36
C THR A 120 3.03 -13.66 15.35
N THR A 121 2.43 -12.53 15.71
CA THR A 121 0.97 -12.37 15.86
C THR A 121 0.35 -11.54 14.74
N GLY A 122 1.14 -10.76 14.00
CA GLY A 122 0.67 -9.87 12.93
C GLY A 122 0.02 -8.58 13.45
N THR A 123 0.32 -8.19 14.70
CA THR A 123 -0.21 -6.97 15.33
C THR A 123 0.81 -5.83 15.33
N LEU A 124 0.34 -4.59 15.29
CA LEU A 124 1.14 -3.36 15.42
C LEU A 124 1.31 -2.90 16.86
#